data_AF-A0A257MEE9-F1
#
_entry.id   AF-A0A257MEE9-F1
#
_cell.length_a   1.000
_cell.length_b   1.000
_cell.length_c   1.000
_cell.angle_alpha   90.00
_cell.angle_beta   90.00
_cell.angle_gamma   90.00
#
_symmetry.space_group_name_H-M   'P 1'
#
loop_
_entity.id
_entity.type
_entity.pdbx_description
1 polymer ?
#
loop_
_entity_poly.entity_id
_entity_poly.type
_entity_poly.pdbx_seq_one_letter_code
_entity_poly.pdbx_strand_id
1 'polypeptide(L)'
;MAIIQDGNRRYAREKGLSTHIGHSFGADTSDRVFDWCVELGIKHLTLYAFSTENFKRDESEKQYLFDLIKDKFAELRRSEKTHAHRVRVRALGRVEMP
;
A
#
# COMPACT_ATOMS: atom_id res chain seq x y z
N MET A 1 -14.91 -3.76 0.77
CA MET A 1 -14.40 -2.97 -0.36
C MET A 1 -13.02 -3.49 -0.74
N ALA A 2 -12.73 -3.62 -2.03
CA ALA A 2 -11.41 -3.97 -2.52
C ALA A 2 -10.93 -2.89 -3.50
N ILE A 3 -9.66 -2.52 -3.44
CA ILE A 3 -9.05 -1.48 -4.27
C ILE A 3 -7.79 -2.02 -4.93
N ILE A 4 -7.67 -1.75 -6.22
CA ILE A 4 -6.44 -1.96 -6.99
C ILE A 4 -5.76 -0.62 -7.13
N GLN A 5 -4.55 -0.50 -6.57
CA GLN A 5 -3.76 0.72 -6.67
C GLN A 5 -2.97 0.71 -7.96
N ASP A 6 -3.58 1.23 -9.03
CA ASP A 6 -2.91 1.41 -10.32
C ASP A 6 -2.74 2.89 -10.64
N GLY A 7 -1.74 3.20 -11.47
CA GLY A 7 -1.50 4.55 -11.98
C GLY A 7 -0.36 5.30 -11.32
N ASN A 8 0.26 4.80 -10.23
CA ASN A 8 1.35 5.49 -9.54
C ASN A 8 2.50 5.93 -10.48
N ARG A 9 2.91 5.04 -11.40
CA ARG A 9 3.94 5.34 -12.42
C ARG A 9 3.51 6.40 -13.43
N ARG A 10 2.24 6.33 -13.86
CA ARG A 10 1.65 7.29 -14.81
C ARG A 10 1.55 8.67 -14.17
N TYR A 11 1.06 8.72 -12.93
CA TYR A 11 1.00 9.93 -12.12
C TYR A 11 2.38 10.56 -11.90
N ALA A 12 3.39 9.77 -11.52
CA ALA A 12 4.77 10.27 -11.38
C ALA A 12 5.27 10.91 -12.68
N ARG A 13 5.08 10.23 -13.82
CA ARG A 13 5.49 10.74 -15.13
C ARG A 13 4.80 12.05 -15.49
N GLU A 14 3.49 12.15 -15.28
CA GLU A 14 2.72 13.37 -15.55
C GLU A 14 3.17 14.56 -14.69
N LYS A 15 3.73 14.30 -13.52
CA LYS A 15 4.24 15.33 -12.60
C LYS A 15 5.75 15.56 -12.71
N GLY A 16 6.46 14.88 -13.61
CA GLY A 16 7.92 14.95 -13.71
C GLY A 16 8.65 14.42 -12.47
N LEU A 17 8.02 13.51 -11.73
CA LEU A 17 8.54 12.91 -10.50
C LEU A 17 9.11 11.52 -10.77
N SER A 18 9.93 11.02 -9.84
CA SER A 18 10.41 9.65 -9.89
C SER A 18 9.28 8.65 -9.61
N THR A 19 9.40 7.45 -10.18
CA THR A 19 8.47 6.34 -9.91
C THR A 19 8.33 6.04 -8.41
N HIS A 20 9.43 6.13 -7.65
CA HIS A 20 9.43 5.93 -6.21
C HIS A 20 8.49 6.90 -5.50
N ILE A 21 8.59 8.19 -5.83
CA ILE A 21 7.69 9.23 -5.27
C ILE A 21 6.23 8.95 -5.65
N GLY A 22 5.98 8.50 -6.89
CA GLY A 22 4.64 8.07 -7.31
C GLY A 22 4.05 6.98 -6.44
N HIS A 23 4.87 5.98 -6.05
CA HIS A 23 4.44 4.92 -5.13
C HIS A 23 4.20 5.43 -3.72
N SER A 24 5.01 6.36 -3.21
CA SER A 24 4.78 7.00 -1.91
C SER A 24 3.41 7.70 -1.87
N PHE A 25 3.08 8.48 -2.90
CA PHE A 25 1.77 9.11 -3.03
C PHE A 25 0.62 8.09 -3.10
N GLY A 26 0.86 6.95 -3.75
CA GLY A 26 -0.07 5.82 -3.74
C GLY A 26 -0.32 5.29 -2.33
N ALA A 27 0.74 5.12 -1.54
CA ALA A 27 0.64 4.66 -0.15
C ALA A 27 -0.10 5.68 0.74
N ASP A 28 0.21 6.98 0.61
CA ASP A 28 -0.50 8.04 1.35
C ASP A 28 -2.01 8.09 0.99
N THR A 29 -2.33 7.74 -0.26
CA THR A 29 -3.73 7.61 -0.70
C THR A 29 -4.42 6.43 -0.03
N SER A 30 -3.72 5.31 0.19
CA SER A 30 -4.26 4.18 0.96
C SER A 30 -4.55 4.53 2.41
N ASP A 31 -3.70 5.34 3.04
CA ASP A 31 -3.92 5.78 4.42
C ASP A 31 -5.19 6.63 4.53
N ARG A 32 -5.39 7.57 3.61
CA ARG A 32 -6.63 8.36 3.52
C ARG A 32 -7.87 7.50 3.28
N VAL A 33 -7.77 6.50 2.40
CA VAL A 33 -8.86 5.54 2.18
C VAL A 33 -9.16 4.74 3.45
N PHE A 34 -8.13 4.36 4.20
CA PHE A 34 -8.29 3.69 5.48
C PHE A 34 -8.98 4.60 6.51
N ASP A 35 -8.67 5.90 6.56
CA ASP A 35 -9.41 6.90 7.34
C ASP A 35 -10.90 6.90 6.98
N TRP A 36 -11.22 7.04 5.69
CA TRP A 36 -12.61 7.04 5.24
C TRP A 36 -13.33 5.73 5.53
N CYS A 37 -12.66 4.58 5.43
CA CYS A 37 -13.26 3.30 5.79
C CYS A 37 -13.67 3.25 7.26
N VAL A 38 -12.86 3.81 8.15
CA VAL A 38 -13.16 3.88 9.57
C VAL A 38 -14.34 4.82 9.82
N GLU A 39 -14.33 6.01 9.22
CA GLU A 39 -15.40 7.01 9.36
C GLU A 39 -16.74 6.51 8.82
N LEU A 40 -16.73 5.85 7.66
CA LEU A 40 -17.93 5.31 7.00
C LEU A 40 -18.38 3.96 7.58
N GLY A 41 -17.67 3.42 8.58
CA GLY A 41 -18.01 2.13 9.21
C GLY A 41 -17.77 0.91 8.32
N ILE A 42 -16.98 1.02 7.25
CA ILE A 42 -16.61 -0.07 6.35
C ILE A 42 -15.74 -1.08 7.12
N LYS A 43 -16.25 -2.30 7.29
CA LYS A 43 -15.60 -3.32 8.12
C LYS A 43 -14.44 -4.06 7.45
N HIS A 44 -14.41 -4.08 6.12
CA HIS A 44 -13.42 -4.81 5.35
C HIS A 44 -12.88 -3.99 4.18
N LEU A 45 -11.58 -3.74 4.21
CA LEU A 45 -10.79 -3.13 3.15
C LEU A 45 -9.73 -4.15 2.69
N THR A 46 -9.63 -4.36 1.38
CA THR A 46 -8.57 -5.16 0.75
C THR A 46 -7.83 -4.30 -0.26
N LEU A 47 -6.51 -4.20 -0.11
CA LEU A 47 -5.65 -3.43 -1.01
C LEU A 47 -4.79 -4.40 -1.82
N TYR A 48 -4.82 -4.25 -3.15
CA TYR A 48 -3.90 -4.98 -4.01
C TYR A 48 -2.61 -4.19 -4.18
N ALA A 49 -1.67 -4.40 -3.26
CA ALA A 49 -0.45 -3.61 -3.12
C ALA A 49 0.72 -4.10 -4.01
N PHE A 50 0.77 -5.39 -4.34
CA PHE A 50 1.85 -5.97 -5.16
C PHE A 50 1.35 -7.18 -5.95
N SER A 51 1.60 -7.20 -7.26
CA SER A 51 1.18 -8.26 -8.18
C SER A 51 2.34 -9.15 -8.64
N THR A 52 2.03 -10.32 -9.21
CA THR A 52 3.03 -11.22 -9.81
C THR A 52 3.79 -10.57 -10.96
N GLU A 53 3.16 -9.65 -11.68
CA GLU A 53 3.76 -8.88 -12.77
C GLU A 53 4.75 -7.83 -12.23
N ASN A 54 4.62 -7.42 -10.96
CA ASN A 54 5.54 -6.45 -10.36
C ASN A 54 6.93 -7.07 -10.14
N PHE A 55 7.05 -8.40 -10.07
CA PHE A 55 8.36 -9.08 -10.06
C PHE A 55 9.17 -8.88 -11.34
N LYS A 56 8.52 -8.49 -12.45
CA LYS A 56 9.19 -8.21 -13.73
C LYS A 56 9.74 -6.78 -13.82
N ARG A 57 9.53 -5.94 -12.80
CA ARG A 57 10.09 -4.58 -12.73
C ARG A 57 11.57 -4.62 -12.37
N ASP A 58 12.26 -3.50 -12.56
CA ASP A 58 13.67 -3.40 -12.21
C ASP A 58 13.88 -3.58 -10.69
N GLU A 59 15.09 -4.00 -10.32
CA GLU A 59 15.40 -4.35 -8.92
C GLU A 59 15.26 -3.17 -7.96
N SER A 60 15.59 -1.96 -8.43
CA SER A 60 15.50 -0.76 -7.60
C SER A 60 14.05 -0.40 -7.27
N GLU A 61 13.15 -0.49 -8.25
CA GLU A 61 11.72 -0.25 -8.06
C GLU A 61 11.10 -1.33 -7.16
N LYS A 62 11.45 -2.60 -7.37
CA LYS A 62 10.96 -3.70 -6.52
C LYS A 62 11.40 -3.55 -5.07
N GLN A 63 12.68 -3.29 -4.84
CA GLN A 63 13.22 -3.08 -3.49
C GLN A 63 12.49 -1.92 -2.80
N TYR A 64 12.32 -0.81 -3.51
CA TYR A 64 11.59 0.34 -3.01
C TYR A 64 10.13 0.00 -2.62
N LEU A 65 9.42 -0.78 -3.44
CA LEU A 65 8.07 -1.23 -3.13
C LEU A 65 8.01 -2.10 -1.87
N PHE A 66 8.94 -3.04 -1.72
CA PHE A 66 8.99 -3.90 -0.53
C PHE A 66 9.31 -3.11 0.74
N ASP A 67 10.25 -2.16 0.66
CA ASP A 67 10.57 -1.27 1.78
C ASP A 67 9.37 -0.42 2.16
N LEU A 68 8.68 0.18 1.18
CA LEU A 68 7.46 0.96 1.41
C LEU A 68 6.35 0.14 2.08
N ILE A 69 6.13 -1.10 1.62
CA ILE A 69 5.13 -2.01 2.22
C ILE A 69 5.52 -2.36 3.66
N LYS A 70 6.80 -2.64 3.92
CA LYS A 70 7.32 -2.95 5.25
C LYS A 70 7.14 -1.77 6.21
N ASP A 71 7.43 -0.56 5.76
CA ASP A 71 7.27 0.66 6.54
C ASP A 71 5.80 0.90 6.88
N LYS A 72 4.89 0.74 5.90
CA LYS A 72 3.44 0.87 6.14
C LYS A 72 2.91 -0.17 7.13
N PHE A 73 3.39 -1.42 7.08
CA PHE A 73 3.04 -2.40 8.12
C PHE A 73 3.57 -2.01 9.50
N ALA A 74 4.77 -1.45 9.59
CA ALA A 74 5.34 -0.99 10.86
C ALA A 74 4.57 0.22 11.43
N GLU A 75 4.14 1.15 10.58
CA GLU A 75 3.28 2.27 10.92
C GLU A 75 1.92 1.77 11.46
N LEU A 76 1.25 0.88 10.72
CA LEU A 76 -0.02 0.30 11.15
C LEU A 76 0.09 -0.43 12.50
N ARG A 77 1.20 -1.14 12.74
CA ARG A 77 1.46 -1.84 14.02
C ARG A 77 1.60 -0.87 15.19
N ARG A 78 2.16 0.32 14.97
CA ARG A 78 2.40 1.33 16.01
C ARG A 78 1.26 2.34 16.15
N SER A 79 0.38 2.43 15.17
CA SER A 79 -0.71 3.41 15.11
C SER A 79 -1.74 3.20 16.22
N GLU A 80 -1.91 4.22 17.07
CA GLU A 80 -2.95 4.25 18.11
C GLU A 80 -4.35 4.07 17.51
N LYS A 81 -4.59 4.66 16.33
CA LYS A 81 -5.85 4.51 15.60
C LYS A 81 -6.13 3.03 15.27
N THR A 82 -5.14 2.29 14.76
CA THR A 82 -5.28 0.86 14.48
C THR A 82 -5.71 0.10 15.73
N HIS A 83 -5.10 0.40 16.88
CA HIS A 83 -5.41 -0.24 18.16
C HIS A 83 -6.78 0.16 18.70
N ALA A 84 -7.11 1.45 18.70
CA ALA A 84 -8.37 1.99 19.18
C ALA A 84 -9.57 1.42 18.41
N HIS A 85 -9.43 1.25 17.10
CA HIS A 85 -10.46 0.65 16.24
C HIS A 85 -10.36 -0.89 16.13
N ARG A 86 -9.44 -1.52 16.88
CA ARG A 86 -9.21 -2.98 16.90
C ARG A 86 -9.03 -3.57 15.50
N VAL A 87 -8.31 -2.85 14.65
CA VAL A 87 -8.13 -3.22 13.25
C VAL A 87 -7.22 -4.43 13.16
N ARG A 88 -7.68 -5.46 12.44
CA ARG A 88 -6.90 -6.67 12.17
C ARG A 88 -6.27 -6.58 10.79
N VAL A 89 -4.95 -6.47 10.75
CA VAL A 89 -4.17 -6.45 9.51
C VAL A 89 -3.73 -7.87 9.16
N ARG A 90 -3.85 -8.26 7.88
CA ARG A 90 -3.40 -9.55 7.35
C ARG A 90 -2.76 -9.36 5.98
N ALA A 91 -1.60 -9.97 5.76
CA ALA A 91 -1.05 -10.13 4.43
C ALA A 91 -1.73 -11.34 3.76
N LEU A 92 -2.19 -11.17 2.52
CA LEU A 92 -2.82 -12.21 1.72
C LEU A 92 -2.01 -12.41 0.44
N GLY A 93 -1.55 -13.63 0.19
CA GLY A 93 -0.74 -13.97 -0.97
C GLY A 93 0.24 -15.11 -0.67
N ARG A 94 1.18 -15.34 -1.59
CA ARG A 94 2.30 -16.26 -1.38
C ARG A 94 3.41 -15.50 -0.65
N VAL A 95 3.29 -15.44 0.67
CA VAL A 95 4.22 -14.68 1.54
C VAL A 95 5.54 -15.42 1.75
N GLU A 96 5.50 -16.75 1.62
CA GLU A 96 6.64 -17.64 1.56
C GLU A 96 6.87 -17.96 0.08
N MET A 97 7.64 -17.14 -0.63
CA MET A 97 8.25 -17.56 -1.89
C MET A 97 9.77 -17.66 -1.68
N PRO A 98 10.41 -18.69 -2.26
CA PRO A 98 11.82 -18.98 -2.10
C PRO A 98 12.73 -17.88 -2.67
#